data_AF-A0A2S5V057-F1
#
_entry.id   AF-A0A2S5V057-F1
#
_cell.length_a   1.000
_cell.length_b   1.000
_cell.length_c   1.000
_cell.angle_alpha   90.00
_cell.angle_beta   90.00
_cell.angle_gamma   90.00
#
_symmetry.space_group_name_H-M   'P 1'
#
loop_
_entity.id
_entity.type
_entity.pdbx_description
1 polymer ?
#
loop_
_entity_poly.entity_id
_entity_poly.type
_entity_poly.pdbx_seq_one_letter_code
_entity_poly.pdbx_strand_id
1 'polypeptide(L)'
;MIAFVAPLVLLFSLPLGTTMGEGIAAVAASVTLITALAIAVKADEISRAQLDYQIRDAARLGLTDLTTGETAEARDIIGSLIYNTLARQTASRADVIRSYFRLMWAIERAGAVVESLRGHKDVQKEAVSAWAWHLDEIAFNVWLIGTTEQADRHLGLDDLDARRRASGVIQALSSVRTESAGDNWSIVSSEANWTDEAAAKHALLRWQEEQRERHPASKALRLGSRMRVLV
;
A
#
# COMPACT_ATOMS: atom_id res chain seq x y z
N MET A 1 -22.92 12.65 9.44
CA MET A 1 -24.27 13.24 9.32
C MET A 1 -24.62 13.92 10.64
N ILE A 2 -24.20 15.18 10.80
CA ILE A 2 -24.49 15.95 12.01
C ILE A 2 -25.85 16.62 11.80
N ALA A 3 -26.78 16.35 12.71
CA ALA A 3 -28.11 16.94 12.74
C ALA A 3 -28.01 18.45 13.01
N PHE A 4 -27.85 19.24 11.95
CA PHE A 4 -28.10 20.68 11.97
C PHE A 4 -29.61 20.93 11.82
N VAL A 5 -30.36 20.54 12.84
CA VAL A 5 -31.80 20.83 12.95
C VAL A 5 -32.05 21.46 14.32
N ALA A 6 -31.62 22.72 14.49
CA ALA A 6 -32.13 23.67 15.50
C ALA A 6 -31.20 24.89 15.48
N PRO A 7 -31.50 25.90 14.64
CA PRO A 7 -32.28 27.01 15.17
C PRO A 7 -33.16 27.65 14.07
N LEU A 8 -34.12 26.91 13.52
CA LEU A 8 -35.11 27.49 12.60
C LEU A 8 -36.48 27.73 13.26
N VAL A 9 -36.71 27.19 14.46
CA VAL A 9 -38.04 27.14 15.08
C VAL A 9 -38.36 28.36 15.97
N LEU A 10 -37.38 29.22 16.29
CA LEU A 10 -37.62 30.35 17.20
C LEU A 10 -37.99 31.69 16.53
N LEU A 11 -38.11 31.75 15.19
CA LEU A 11 -38.41 33.00 14.48
C LEU A 11 -39.90 33.24 14.16
N PHE A 12 -40.81 32.31 14.47
CA PHE A 12 -42.22 32.38 14.06
C PHE A 12 -43.23 32.67 15.19
N SER A 13 -42.82 33.36 16.25
CA SER A 13 -43.73 33.71 17.36
C SER A 13 -43.61 35.16 17.78
N LEU A 14 -43.91 36.11 16.88
CA LEU A 14 -44.12 37.51 17.27
C LEU A 14 -45.44 38.05 16.69
N PRO A 15 -46.24 38.80 17.49
CA PRO A 15 -47.57 39.26 17.12
C PRO A 15 -47.51 40.42 16.10
N LEU A 16 -48.37 40.34 15.08
CA LEU A 16 -48.49 41.31 13.98
C LEU A 16 -48.80 42.73 14.50
N GLY A 17 -47.91 43.68 14.23
CA GLY A 17 -48.04 45.09 14.61
C GLY A 17 -47.33 45.98 13.62
N THR A 18 -48.07 46.44 12.61
CA THR A 18 -47.63 47.20 11.43
C THR A 18 -46.68 48.37 11.75
N THR A 19 -45.38 48.16 11.57
CA THR A 19 -44.36 49.23 11.48
C THR A 19 -43.25 48.76 10.54
N MET A 20 -42.55 49.69 9.87
CA MET A 20 -41.44 49.42 8.92
C MET A 20 -40.38 48.40 9.41
N GLY A 21 -40.32 48.08 10.71
CA GLY A 21 -39.44 47.08 11.29
C GLY A 21 -39.69 45.63 10.85
N GLU A 22 -40.92 45.25 10.48
CA GLU A 22 -41.24 43.86 10.05
C GLU A 22 -40.57 43.50 8.72
N GLY A 23 -40.51 44.44 7.78
CA GLY A 23 -39.83 44.25 6.49
C GLY A 23 -38.31 44.08 6.65
N ILE A 24 -37.70 44.81 7.58
CA ILE A 24 -36.27 44.73 7.87
C ILE A 24 -35.93 43.37 8.50
N ALA A 25 -36.77 42.87 9.42
CA ALA A 25 -36.57 41.58 10.06
C ALA A 25 -36.66 40.40 9.06
N ALA A 26 -37.62 40.43 8.13
CA ALA A 26 -37.76 39.40 7.10
C ALA A 26 -36.55 39.37 6.14
N VAL A 27 -36.03 40.54 5.75
CA VAL A 27 -34.82 40.64 4.94
C VAL A 27 -33.60 40.13 5.70
N ALA A 28 -33.44 40.52 6.98
CA ALA A 28 -32.33 40.05 7.82
C ALA A 28 -32.34 38.53 8.01
N ALA A 29 -33.52 37.92 8.24
CA ALA A 29 -33.67 36.47 8.34
C ALA A 29 -33.31 35.76 7.02
N SER A 30 -33.72 36.33 5.88
CA SER A 30 -33.42 35.78 4.56
C SER A 30 -31.91 35.82 4.25
N VAL A 31 -31.24 36.94 4.54
CA VAL A 31 -29.79 37.08 4.40
C VAL A 31 -29.07 36.06 5.29
N THR A 32 -29.50 35.93 6.55
CA THR A 32 -28.91 34.96 7.49
C THR A 32 -29.04 33.53 6.98
N LEU A 33 -30.20 33.15 6.43
CA LEU A 33 -30.43 31.83 5.86
C LEU A 33 -29.52 31.56 4.64
N ILE A 34 -29.40 32.53 3.73
CA ILE A 34 -28.54 32.43 2.55
C ILE A 34 -27.07 32.29 2.98
N THR A 35 -26.61 33.09 3.95
CA THR A 35 -25.25 33.00 4.47
C THR A 35 -25.00 31.65 5.15
N ALA A 36 -25.93 31.16 5.96
CA ALA A 36 -25.82 29.85 6.60
C ALA A 36 -25.73 28.72 5.57
N LEU A 37 -26.55 28.76 4.52
CA LEU A 37 -26.50 27.79 3.42
C LEU A 37 -25.15 27.84 2.69
N ALA A 38 -24.65 29.05 2.38
CA ALA A 38 -23.36 29.20 1.72
C ALA A 38 -22.20 28.64 2.56
N ILE A 39 -22.21 28.88 3.88
CA ILE A 39 -21.23 28.30 4.82
C ILE A 39 -21.35 26.78 4.85
N ALA A 40 -22.56 26.22 4.91
CA ALA A 40 -22.77 24.77 4.93
C ALA A 40 -22.25 24.09 3.65
N VAL A 41 -22.50 24.68 2.47
CA VAL A 41 -21.98 24.18 1.20
C VAL A 41 -20.44 24.19 1.20
N LYS A 42 -19.83 25.28 1.67
CA LYS A 42 -18.36 25.37 1.75
C LYS A 42 -17.76 24.41 2.78
N ALA A 43 -18.43 24.19 3.91
CA ALA A 43 -18.01 23.21 4.89
C ALA A 43 -18.05 21.77 4.33
N ASP A 44 -19.08 21.43 3.56
CA ASP A 44 -19.18 20.13 2.87
C ASP A 44 -18.08 19.95 1.81
N GLU A 45 -17.81 20.98 1.00
CA GLU A 45 -16.70 20.96 0.02
C GLU A 45 -15.34 20.72 0.71
N ILE A 46 -15.06 21.42 1.82
CA ILE A 46 -13.83 21.24 2.59
C ILE A 46 -13.77 19.84 3.21
N SER A 47 -14.87 19.35 3.76
CA SER A 47 -14.92 18.01 4.37
C SER A 47 -14.64 16.91 3.35
N ARG A 48 -15.16 17.03 2.12
CA ARG A 48 -14.89 16.08 1.04
C ARG A 48 -13.42 16.13 0.61
N ALA A 49 -12.87 17.33 0.44
CA ALA A 49 -11.46 17.51 0.10
C ALA A 49 -10.51 16.94 1.19
N GLN A 50 -10.87 17.09 2.46
CA GLN A 50 -10.11 16.50 3.58
C GLN A 50 -10.15 14.98 3.58
N LEU A 51 -11.32 14.38 3.30
CA LEU A 51 -11.45 12.93 3.17
C LEU A 51 -10.54 12.41 2.05
N ASP A 52 -10.62 13.01 0.85
CA ASP A 52 -9.80 12.62 -0.30
C ASP A 52 -8.31 12.73 0.00
N TYR A 53 -7.90 13.79 0.72
CA TYR A 53 -6.52 13.96 1.17
C TYR A 53 -6.11 12.84 2.13
N GLN A 54 -6.92 12.52 3.13
CA GLN A 54 -6.62 11.45 4.11
C GLN A 54 -6.48 10.07 3.44
N ILE A 55 -7.34 9.78 2.46
CA ILE A 55 -7.30 8.51 1.70
C ILE A 55 -5.99 8.40 0.91
N ARG A 56 -5.58 9.48 0.22
CA ARG A 56 -4.32 9.52 -0.53
C ARG A 56 -3.10 9.50 0.40
N ASP A 57 -3.17 10.16 1.53
CA ASP A 57 -2.07 10.15 2.51
C ASP A 57 -1.91 8.76 3.14
N ALA A 58 -2.99 8.02 3.40
CA ALA A 58 -2.90 6.62 3.82
C ALA A 58 -2.16 5.75 2.79
N ALA A 59 -2.44 5.94 1.49
CA ALA A 59 -1.71 5.24 0.42
C ALA A 59 -0.21 5.63 0.39
N ARG A 60 0.10 6.91 0.60
CA ARG A 60 1.50 7.40 0.66
C ARG A 60 2.25 6.87 1.88
N LEU A 61 1.59 6.82 3.04
CA LEU A 61 2.15 6.27 4.27
C LEU A 61 2.40 4.77 4.13
N GLY A 62 1.52 4.03 3.46
CA GLY A 62 1.75 2.62 3.11
C GLY A 62 3.02 2.41 2.27
N LEU A 63 3.24 3.24 1.24
CA LEU A 63 4.49 3.20 0.46
C LEU A 63 5.71 3.53 1.33
N THR A 64 5.59 4.53 2.19
CA THR A 64 6.68 4.96 3.08
C THR A 64 7.06 3.83 4.04
N ASP A 65 6.08 3.12 4.60
CA ASP A 65 6.29 1.96 5.47
C ASP A 65 7.03 0.80 4.75
N LEU A 66 6.75 0.58 3.46
CA LEU A 66 7.43 -0.44 2.65
C LEU A 66 8.87 -0.07 2.23
N THR A 67 9.19 1.23 2.23
CA THR A 67 10.43 1.76 1.64
C THR A 67 11.41 2.33 2.66
N THR A 68 11.02 2.50 3.91
CA THR A 68 11.81 3.18 4.93
C THR A 68 11.82 2.43 6.26
N GLY A 69 12.61 2.94 7.21
CA GLY A 69 12.61 2.46 8.60
C GLY A 69 12.98 0.98 8.75
N GLU A 70 12.23 0.28 9.60
CA GLU A 70 12.47 -1.12 9.93
C GLU A 70 12.28 -2.07 8.74
N THR A 71 11.40 -1.74 7.80
CA THR A 71 11.16 -2.56 6.60
C THR A 71 12.35 -2.46 5.65
N ALA A 72 12.90 -1.26 5.45
CA ALA A 72 14.11 -1.07 4.65
C ALA A 72 15.31 -1.79 5.27
N GLU A 73 15.52 -1.65 6.59
CA GLU A 73 16.56 -2.37 7.32
C GLU A 73 16.42 -3.90 7.18
N ALA A 74 15.20 -4.42 7.34
CA ALA A 74 14.93 -5.85 7.19
C ALA A 74 15.16 -6.35 5.76
N ARG A 75 14.80 -5.55 4.75
CA ARG A 75 15.08 -5.83 3.33
C ARG A 75 16.59 -5.86 3.08
N ASP A 76 17.36 -4.95 3.65
CA ASP A 76 18.81 -4.91 3.48
C ASP A 76 19.50 -6.11 4.14
N ILE A 77 19.07 -6.50 5.34
CA ILE A 77 19.62 -7.68 6.05
C ILE A 77 19.36 -8.96 5.26
N ILE A 78 18.10 -9.20 4.87
CA ILE A 78 17.74 -10.41 4.13
C ILE A 78 18.29 -10.37 2.71
N GLY A 79 18.21 -9.23 2.03
CA GLY A 79 18.78 -9.04 0.70
C GLY A 79 20.29 -9.25 0.68
N SER A 80 21.02 -8.78 1.69
CA SER A 80 22.45 -9.05 1.83
C SER A 80 22.74 -10.53 2.03
N LEU A 81 21.93 -11.24 2.83
CA LEU A 81 22.09 -12.68 3.00
C LEU A 81 21.85 -13.47 1.70
N ILE A 82 20.87 -13.04 0.90
CA ILE A 82 20.44 -13.73 -0.32
C ILE A 82 21.37 -13.43 -1.50
N TYR A 83 21.64 -12.14 -1.74
CA TYR A 83 22.25 -11.67 -2.97
C TYR A 83 23.76 -11.41 -2.85
N ASN A 84 24.30 -11.36 -1.64
CA ASN A 84 25.71 -11.08 -1.44
C ASN A 84 26.53 -12.37 -1.34
N THR A 85 27.06 -12.82 -2.47
CA THR A 85 27.97 -13.97 -2.55
C THR A 85 29.38 -13.68 -2.01
N LEU A 86 29.71 -12.42 -1.69
CA LEU A 86 31.08 -11.99 -1.39
C LEU A 86 31.26 -11.25 -0.04
N ALA A 87 30.20 -10.73 0.59
CA ALA A 87 30.35 -10.00 1.86
C ALA A 87 30.34 -10.95 3.06
N ARG A 88 31.46 -10.93 3.79
CA ARG A 88 31.72 -11.65 5.05
C ARG A 88 30.92 -11.17 6.26
N GLN A 89 29.96 -10.24 6.10
CA GLN A 89 29.09 -9.84 7.20
C GLN A 89 27.89 -10.78 7.25
N THR A 90 28.08 -11.91 7.91
CA THR A 90 26.99 -12.80 8.28
C THR A 90 26.12 -12.09 9.32
N ALA A 91 24.93 -11.65 8.92
CA ALA A 91 23.89 -11.24 9.84
C ALA A 91 23.68 -12.32 10.91
N SER A 92 23.46 -11.92 12.16
CA SER A 92 23.23 -12.91 13.21
C SER A 92 21.92 -13.66 12.96
N ARG A 93 21.83 -14.89 13.48
CA ARG A 93 20.59 -15.69 13.44
C ARG A 93 19.38 -14.90 13.93
N ALA A 94 19.54 -14.15 15.01
CA ALA A 94 18.48 -13.35 15.62
C ALA A 94 18.03 -12.20 14.69
N ASP A 95 18.96 -11.57 13.98
CA ASP A 95 18.65 -10.47 13.05
C ASP A 95 17.94 -10.96 11.80
N VAL A 96 18.29 -12.15 11.31
CA VAL A 96 17.57 -12.79 10.20
C VAL A 96 16.13 -13.12 10.59
N ILE A 97 15.92 -13.73 11.76
CA ILE A 97 14.57 -14.05 12.28
C ILE A 97 13.75 -12.77 12.48
N ARG A 98 14.32 -11.73 13.10
CA ARG A 98 13.63 -10.45 13.32
C ARG A 98 13.27 -9.80 11.99
N SER A 99 14.20 -9.78 11.04
CA SER A 99 13.96 -9.22 9.71
C SER A 99 12.87 -9.99 8.97
N TYR A 100 12.85 -11.33 9.07
CA TYR A 100 11.80 -12.16 8.47
C TYR A 100 10.41 -11.76 8.96
N PHE A 101 10.21 -11.67 10.28
CA PHE A 101 8.92 -11.26 10.84
C PHE A 101 8.56 -9.80 10.53
N ARG A 102 9.54 -8.89 10.48
CA ARG A 102 9.31 -7.50 10.05
C ARG A 102 8.81 -7.42 8.61
N LEU A 103 9.39 -8.19 7.70
CA LEU A 103 8.94 -8.26 6.31
C LEU A 103 7.54 -8.87 6.17
N MET A 104 7.26 -9.95 6.91
CA MET A 104 5.92 -10.54 6.99
C MET A 104 4.87 -9.53 7.47
N TRP A 105 5.20 -8.80 8.53
CA TRP A 105 4.33 -7.78 9.09
C TRP A 105 4.12 -6.60 8.13
N ALA A 106 5.15 -6.20 7.38
CA ALA A 106 5.03 -5.17 6.35
C ALA A 106 4.04 -5.57 5.24
N ILE A 107 4.05 -6.86 4.82
CA ILE A 107 3.04 -7.39 3.88
C ILE A 107 1.64 -7.29 4.48
N GLU A 108 1.44 -7.77 5.72
CA GLU A 108 0.13 -7.73 6.38
C GLU A 108 -0.41 -6.29 6.52
N ARG A 109 0.46 -5.33 6.90
CA ARG A 109 0.11 -3.90 6.97
C ARG A 109 -0.28 -3.34 5.61
N ALA A 110 0.46 -3.66 4.55
CA ALA A 110 0.09 -3.25 3.20
C ALA A 110 -1.31 -3.77 2.81
N GLY A 111 -1.61 -5.03 3.12
CA GLY A 111 -2.94 -5.60 2.95
C GLY A 111 -4.04 -4.83 3.70
N ALA A 112 -3.78 -4.49 4.97
CA ALA A 112 -4.72 -3.71 5.78
C ALA A 112 -4.98 -2.31 5.20
N VAL A 113 -3.94 -1.63 4.70
CA VAL A 113 -4.11 -0.32 4.04
C VAL A 113 -4.93 -0.48 2.76
N VAL A 114 -4.64 -1.48 1.91
CA VAL A 114 -5.44 -1.71 0.69
C VAL A 114 -6.91 -2.01 0.99
N GLU A 115 -7.22 -2.80 2.03
CA GLU A 115 -8.61 -3.06 2.41
C GLU A 115 -9.30 -1.77 2.89
N SER A 116 -8.59 -0.90 3.61
CA SER A 116 -9.13 0.41 4.02
C SER A 116 -9.48 1.32 2.83
N LEU A 117 -8.84 1.09 1.67
CA LEU A 117 -9.06 1.85 0.43
C LEU A 117 -10.16 1.25 -0.47
N ARG A 118 -10.84 0.15 -0.07
CA ARG A 118 -11.79 -0.58 -0.93
C ARG A 118 -12.96 0.24 -1.50
N GLY A 119 -13.35 1.32 -0.81
CA GLY A 119 -14.35 2.28 -1.30
C GLY A 119 -13.83 3.29 -2.32
N HIS A 120 -12.52 3.39 -2.49
CA HIS A 120 -11.82 4.41 -3.27
C HIS A 120 -10.94 3.76 -4.34
N LYS A 121 -11.61 3.11 -5.31
CA LYS A 121 -10.96 2.24 -6.31
C LYS A 121 -9.77 2.90 -6.99
N ASP A 122 -9.88 4.14 -7.49
CA ASP A 122 -8.79 4.79 -8.22
C ASP A 122 -7.53 4.94 -7.37
N VAL A 123 -7.68 5.36 -6.11
CA VAL A 123 -6.56 5.49 -5.16
C VAL A 123 -6.01 4.12 -4.77
N GLN A 124 -6.88 3.13 -4.58
CA GLN A 124 -6.48 1.75 -4.31
C GLN A 124 -5.60 1.19 -5.44
N LYS A 125 -6.00 1.41 -6.69
CA LYS A 125 -5.27 0.98 -7.88
C LYS A 125 -3.91 1.67 -8.00
N GLU A 126 -3.88 2.99 -7.80
CA GLU A 126 -2.66 3.79 -7.79
C GLU A 126 -1.68 3.31 -6.71
N ALA A 127 -2.18 3.08 -5.49
CA ALA A 127 -1.40 2.57 -4.37
C ALA A 127 -0.79 1.20 -4.68
N VAL A 128 -1.62 0.23 -5.10
CA VAL A 128 -1.14 -1.13 -5.42
C VAL A 128 -0.10 -1.10 -6.53
N SER A 129 -0.31 -0.29 -7.58
CA SER A 129 0.66 -0.14 -8.67
C SER A 129 2.01 0.39 -8.16
N ALA A 130 2.00 1.42 -7.30
CA ALA A 130 3.21 2.00 -6.73
C ALA A 130 3.94 1.04 -5.78
N TRP A 131 3.21 0.19 -5.05
CA TRP A 131 3.78 -0.72 -4.06
C TRP A 131 4.25 -2.04 -4.65
N ALA A 132 3.77 -2.40 -5.84
CA ALA A 132 3.89 -3.74 -6.37
C ALA A 132 5.33 -4.26 -6.42
N TRP A 133 6.29 -3.43 -6.83
CA TRP A 133 7.70 -3.82 -6.88
C TRP A 133 8.25 -4.14 -5.48
N HIS A 134 7.93 -3.32 -4.47
CA HIS A 134 8.38 -3.54 -3.10
C HIS A 134 7.75 -4.80 -2.51
N LEU A 135 6.45 -5.02 -2.76
CA LEU A 135 5.74 -6.20 -2.28
C LEU A 135 6.26 -7.48 -2.95
N ASP A 136 6.56 -7.46 -4.25
CA ASP A 136 7.18 -8.58 -4.95
C ASP A 136 8.53 -8.96 -4.34
N GLU A 137 9.39 -7.96 -4.13
CA GLU A 137 10.71 -8.18 -3.55
C GLU A 137 10.61 -8.70 -2.11
N ILE A 138 9.76 -8.10 -1.27
CA ILE A 138 9.56 -8.52 0.12
C ILE A 138 9.01 -9.94 0.17
N ALA A 139 7.99 -10.24 -0.64
CA ALA A 139 7.40 -11.58 -0.74
C ALA A 139 8.45 -12.61 -1.17
N PHE A 140 9.26 -12.26 -2.17
CA PHE A 140 10.35 -13.10 -2.65
C PHE A 140 11.38 -13.38 -1.55
N ASN A 141 11.83 -12.34 -0.84
CA ASN A 141 12.81 -12.44 0.24
C ASN A 141 12.30 -13.32 1.39
N VAL A 142 11.05 -13.11 1.81
CA VAL A 142 10.38 -13.93 2.81
C VAL A 142 10.29 -15.39 2.36
N TRP A 143 9.87 -15.61 1.11
CA TRP A 143 9.73 -16.95 0.56
C TRP A 143 11.06 -17.70 0.57
N LEU A 144 12.13 -17.07 0.06
CA LEU A 144 13.43 -17.71 -0.05
C LEU A 144 13.99 -18.08 1.33
N ILE A 145 13.84 -17.19 2.33
CA ILE A 145 14.19 -17.54 3.71
C ILE A 145 13.34 -18.71 4.17
N GLY A 146 12.02 -18.67 4.01
CA GLY A 146 11.12 -19.71 4.49
C GLY A 146 11.32 -21.09 3.86
N THR A 147 11.77 -21.17 2.60
CA THR A 147 11.98 -22.44 1.88
C THR A 147 13.40 -22.96 1.92
N THR A 148 14.38 -22.14 2.30
CA THR A 148 15.73 -22.66 2.48
C THR A 148 15.72 -23.74 3.56
N GLU A 149 16.28 -24.91 3.23
CA GLU A 149 16.49 -26.03 4.15
C GLU A 149 17.25 -25.60 5.43
N GLN A 150 18.01 -24.50 5.33
CA GLN A 150 18.66 -23.82 6.44
C GLN A 150 17.68 -23.12 7.40
N ALA A 151 16.58 -22.52 6.93
CA ALA A 151 15.60 -21.91 7.82
C ALA A 151 14.84 -22.93 8.66
N ASP A 152 14.56 -24.10 8.09
CA ASP A 152 13.85 -25.16 8.77
C ASP A 152 14.75 -25.86 9.82
N ARG A 153 15.99 -26.22 9.44
CA ARG A 153 16.92 -26.90 10.35
C ARG A 153 17.61 -26.00 11.36
N HIS A 154 17.85 -24.72 11.04
CA HIS A 154 18.64 -23.83 11.89
C HIS A 154 17.85 -22.66 12.47
N LEU A 155 16.81 -22.15 11.81
CA LEU A 155 16.06 -20.98 12.31
C LEU A 155 14.80 -21.37 13.10
N GLY A 156 14.27 -22.58 12.91
CA GLY A 156 13.03 -23.01 13.56
C GLY A 156 11.83 -22.18 13.12
N LEU A 157 11.86 -21.69 11.88
CA LEU A 157 10.84 -20.81 11.29
C LEU A 157 9.72 -21.63 10.62
N ASP A 158 9.12 -22.56 11.36
CA ASP A 158 7.94 -23.31 10.92
C ASP A 158 6.66 -22.55 11.31
N ASP A 159 6.49 -21.33 10.78
CA ASP A 159 5.25 -20.55 10.95
C ASP A 159 4.43 -20.60 9.65
N LEU A 160 3.84 -21.77 9.40
CA LEU A 160 2.96 -22.01 8.25
C LEU A 160 1.77 -21.05 8.22
N ASP A 161 1.26 -20.65 9.38
CA ASP A 161 0.10 -19.76 9.47
C ASP A 161 0.46 -18.33 9.05
N ALA A 162 1.60 -17.80 9.49
CA ALA A 162 2.08 -16.51 9.01
C ALA A 162 2.26 -16.54 7.48
N ARG A 163 2.93 -17.57 6.95
CA ARG A 163 3.14 -17.73 5.50
C ARG A 163 1.81 -17.72 4.74
N ARG A 164 0.81 -18.49 5.21
CA ARG A 164 -0.54 -18.51 4.61
C ARG A 164 -1.20 -17.14 4.61
N ARG A 165 -1.11 -16.38 5.72
CA ARG A 165 -1.66 -15.02 5.78
C ARG A 165 -0.98 -14.08 4.79
N ALA A 166 0.35 -14.07 4.74
CA ALA A 166 1.09 -13.25 3.79
C ALA A 166 0.77 -13.62 2.33
N SER A 167 0.72 -14.92 2.00
CA SER A 167 0.31 -15.38 0.66
C SER A 167 -1.11 -14.91 0.30
N GLY A 168 -2.05 -14.98 1.25
CA GLY A 168 -3.42 -14.49 1.04
C GLY A 168 -3.47 -12.98 0.77
N VAL A 169 -2.67 -12.19 1.50
CA VAL A 169 -2.54 -10.74 1.26
C VAL A 169 -1.95 -10.46 -0.11
N ILE A 170 -0.86 -11.13 -0.48
CA ILE A 170 -0.21 -10.97 -1.78
C ILE A 170 -1.18 -11.32 -2.93
N GLN A 171 -1.97 -12.39 -2.79
CA GLN A 171 -2.97 -12.78 -3.78
C GLN A 171 -4.11 -11.75 -3.90
N ALA A 172 -4.54 -11.16 -2.78
CA ALA A 172 -5.52 -10.08 -2.81
C ALA A 172 -4.94 -8.81 -3.47
N LEU A 173 -3.65 -8.52 -3.28
CA LEU A 173 -2.98 -7.39 -3.93
C LEU A 173 -2.80 -7.64 -5.44
N SER A 174 -2.55 -8.88 -5.84
CA SER A 174 -2.45 -9.25 -7.26
C SER A 174 -3.76 -9.08 -8.01
N SER A 175 -4.89 -9.47 -7.41
CA SER A 175 -6.19 -9.31 -8.06
C SER A 175 -6.51 -7.83 -8.32
N VAL A 176 -6.27 -6.96 -7.33
CA VAL A 176 -6.47 -5.50 -7.48
C VAL A 176 -5.61 -4.93 -8.62
N ARG A 177 -4.36 -5.41 -8.76
CA ARG A 177 -3.47 -4.95 -9.84
C ARG A 177 -3.91 -5.43 -11.22
N THR A 178 -4.31 -6.70 -11.36
CA THR A 178 -4.77 -7.25 -12.65
C THR A 178 -6.02 -6.52 -13.15
N GLU A 179 -6.92 -6.12 -12.25
CA GLU A 179 -8.07 -5.25 -12.57
C GLU A 179 -7.67 -3.81 -12.98
N SER A 180 -6.42 -3.41 -12.75
CA SER A 180 -5.92 -2.06 -12.98
C SER A 180 -5.10 -1.93 -14.25
N ALA A 181 -4.21 -2.89 -14.49
CA ALA A 181 -3.20 -2.78 -15.54
C ALA A 181 -3.59 -3.49 -16.84
N GLY A 182 -4.56 -4.42 -16.82
CA GLY A 182 -4.78 -5.34 -17.95
C GLY A 182 -3.59 -6.28 -18.21
N ASP A 183 -2.51 -6.15 -17.44
CA ASP A 183 -1.32 -6.98 -17.46
C ASP A 183 -1.54 -8.22 -16.60
N ASN A 184 -1.19 -9.37 -17.17
CA ASN A 184 -1.17 -10.65 -16.47
C ASN A 184 0.06 -10.70 -15.56
N TRP A 185 -0.02 -10.05 -14.40
CA TRP A 185 1.01 -10.12 -13.38
C TRP A 185 0.91 -11.47 -12.67
N SER A 186 1.77 -12.43 -13.06
CA SER A 186 2.04 -13.58 -12.21
C SER A 186 3.07 -13.16 -11.18
N ILE A 187 2.62 -12.85 -9.97
CA ILE A 187 3.55 -12.89 -8.83
C ILE A 187 4.11 -14.31 -8.81
N VAL A 188 5.38 -14.46 -8.43
CA VAL A 188 5.95 -15.76 -8.04
C VAL A 188 4.98 -16.54 -7.14
N SER A 189 4.13 -15.87 -6.36
CA SER A 189 3.11 -16.44 -5.46
C SER A 189 1.84 -17.00 -6.12
N SER A 190 1.47 -16.62 -7.35
CA SER A 190 0.29 -17.18 -8.01
C SER A 190 0.58 -18.50 -8.71
N GLU A 191 1.85 -18.72 -9.10
CA GLU A 191 2.32 -19.96 -9.71
C GLU A 191 3.07 -20.86 -8.72
N ALA A 192 3.75 -20.30 -7.72
CA ALA A 192 4.31 -21.08 -6.64
C ALA A 192 3.20 -21.46 -5.67
N ASN A 193 2.76 -22.72 -5.71
CA ASN A 193 2.32 -23.35 -4.48
C ASN A 193 3.51 -23.23 -3.51
N TRP A 194 3.41 -22.42 -2.45
CA TRP A 194 4.54 -22.09 -1.55
C TRP A 194 5.11 -23.33 -0.83
N THR A 195 4.50 -24.49 -1.06
CA THR A 195 4.86 -25.81 -0.59
C THR A 195 5.68 -26.63 -1.61
N ASP A 196 5.77 -26.21 -2.88
CA ASP A 196 6.53 -26.88 -3.94
C ASP A 196 7.80 -26.07 -4.27
N GLU A 197 8.93 -26.55 -3.74
CA GLU A 197 10.26 -25.92 -3.89
C GLU A 197 10.71 -25.82 -5.36
N ALA A 198 10.39 -26.81 -6.19
CA ALA A 198 10.82 -26.87 -7.59
C ALA A 198 10.05 -25.85 -8.45
N ALA A 199 8.72 -25.79 -8.28
CA ALA A 199 7.88 -24.81 -8.95
C ALA A 199 8.30 -23.38 -8.58
N ALA A 200 8.61 -23.15 -7.31
CA ALA A 200 9.01 -21.85 -6.81
C ALA A 200 10.42 -21.43 -7.27
N LYS A 201 11.38 -22.36 -7.36
CA LYS A 201 12.70 -22.10 -7.96
C LYS A 201 12.61 -21.73 -9.45
N HIS A 202 11.70 -22.37 -10.20
CA HIS A 202 11.45 -22.02 -11.60
C HIS A 202 10.77 -20.66 -11.76
N ALA A 203 9.79 -20.34 -10.91
CA ALA A 203 9.17 -19.02 -10.85
C ALA A 203 10.18 -17.91 -10.47
N LEU A 204 11.12 -18.21 -9.56
CA LEU A 204 12.25 -17.34 -9.20
C LEU A 204 13.12 -16.98 -10.41
N LEU A 205 13.58 -17.97 -11.18
CA LEU A 205 14.45 -17.73 -12.33
C LEU A 205 13.76 -16.85 -13.39
N ARG A 206 12.48 -17.12 -13.66
CA ARG A 206 11.66 -16.29 -14.56
C ARG A 206 11.51 -14.86 -14.05
N TRP A 207 11.17 -14.68 -12.78
CA TRP A 207 11.04 -13.35 -12.19
C TRP A 207 12.35 -12.56 -12.27
N GLN A 208 13.49 -13.17 -11.95
CA GLN A 208 14.80 -12.51 -12.11
C GLN A 208 15.08 -12.10 -13.55
N GLU A 209 14.70 -12.92 -14.52
CA GLU A 209 14.85 -12.63 -15.93
C GLU A 209 13.93 -11.49 -16.38
N GLU A 210 12.66 -11.49 -15.97
CA GLU A 210 11.71 -10.41 -16.23
C GLU A 210 12.16 -9.08 -15.62
N GLN A 211 12.63 -9.08 -14.36
CA GLN A 211 13.16 -7.86 -13.74
C GLN A 211 14.42 -7.38 -14.48
N ARG A 212 15.30 -8.29 -14.91
CA ARG A 212 16.47 -7.95 -15.73
C ARG A 212 16.10 -7.34 -17.08
N GLU A 213 14.92 -7.61 -17.62
CA GLU A 213 14.43 -7.03 -18.88
C GLU A 213 13.70 -5.70 -18.68
N ARG A 214 12.96 -5.56 -17.57
CA ARG A 214 12.17 -4.34 -17.26
C ARG A 214 13.02 -3.16 -16.80
N HIS A 215 14.21 -3.38 -16.22
CA HIS A 215 15.05 -2.29 -15.73
C HIS A 215 16.10 -1.82 -16.77
N PRO A 216 16.21 -0.50 -17.08
CA PRO A 216 17.18 0.01 -18.06
C PRO A 216 18.64 -0.10 -17.63
N ALA A 217 18.92 -0.16 -16.32
CA ALA A 217 20.28 -0.26 -15.77
C ALA A 217 20.97 -1.61 -16.13
N SER A 218 20.23 -2.72 -16.18
CA SER A 218 20.75 -4.02 -16.64
C SER A 218 20.96 -4.06 -18.15
N LYS A 219 20.22 -3.26 -18.93
CA LYS A 219 20.37 -3.12 -20.39
C LYS A 219 21.67 -2.38 -20.73
N ALA A 220 22.01 -1.33 -19.99
CA ALA A 220 23.27 -0.60 -20.13
C ALA A 220 24.51 -1.45 -19.81
N LEU A 221 24.44 -2.30 -18.77
CA LEU A 221 25.50 -3.25 -18.42
C LEU A 221 25.75 -4.33 -19.49
N ARG A 222 24.71 -4.77 -20.22
CA ARG A 222 24.85 -5.71 -21.36
C ARG A 222 25.50 -5.07 -22.58
N LEU A 223 25.16 -3.81 -22.88
CA LEU A 223 25.80 -3.08 -23.99
C LEU A 223 27.28 -2.84 -23.68
N GLY A 224 27.62 -2.46 -22.45
CA GLY A 224 29.02 -2.28 -22.03
C GLY A 224 29.82 -3.59 -21.98
N SER A 225 29.23 -4.73 -21.60
CA SER A 225 29.93 -6.02 -21.57
C SER A 225 30.07 -6.67 -22.94
N ARG A 226 29.11 -6.49 -23.86
CA ARG A 226 29.28 -6.91 -25.27
C ARG A 226 30.29 -6.03 -26.03
N MET A 227 30.43 -4.76 -25.67
CA MET A 227 31.45 -3.89 -26.27
C MET A 227 32.90 -4.27 -25.87
N ARG A 228 33.10 -4.93 -24.72
CA ARG A 228 34.43 -5.42 -24.30
C ARG A 228 34.87 -6.74 -24.93
N VAL A 229 33.97 -7.44 -25.62
CA VAL A 229 34.31 -8.69 -26.34
C VAL A 229 34.65 -8.43 -27.81
N LEU A 230 34.50 -7.18 -28.27
CA LEU A 230 34.76 -6.76 -29.66
C LEU A 230 35.89 -5.71 -29.77
N VAL A 231 36.74 -5.58 -28.74
CA VAL A 231 37.97 -4.79 -28.77
C VAL A 231 39.16 -5.69 -28.46
#